data_AF-A0A842UKQ7-F1
#
_entry.id   AF-A0A842UKQ7-F1
#
_cell.length_a   1.000
_cell.length_b   1.000
_cell.length_c   1.000
_cell.angle_alpha   90.00
_cell.angle_beta   90.00
_cell.angle_gamma   90.00
#
_symmetry.space_group_name_H-M   'P 1'
#
loop_
_entity.id
_entity.type
_entity.pdbx_description
1 polymer ?
#
loop_
_entity_poly.entity_id
_entity_poly.type
_entity_poly.pdbx_seq_one_letter_code
_entity_poly.pdbx_strand_id
1 'polypeptide(L)'
;MRSPTLIIDGPHTQVEAEQGSCTAVFTASLVNKDNLKAENAKVYCRLTDAKGKVVVEEKKALGVLGPRDSRQFTLNLTTDCQQRGQLEVYCRSTCENCFKIPVEIAL
;
A
#
# COMPACT_ATOMS: atom_id res chain seq x y z
N MET A 1 -6.44 -17.19 20.63
CA MET A 1 -5.08 -16.62 20.53
C MET A 1 -5.23 -15.19 20.03
N ARG A 2 -4.51 -14.21 20.60
CA ARG A 2 -4.52 -12.83 20.09
C ARG A 2 -3.60 -12.74 18.87
N SER A 3 -4.05 -12.08 17.81
CA SER A 3 -3.20 -11.77 16.65
C SER A 3 -2.43 -10.47 16.91
N PRO A 4 -1.17 -10.35 16.42
CA PRO A 4 -0.41 -9.10 16.50
C PRO A 4 -1.12 -8.00 15.71
N THR A 5 -1.11 -6.78 16.23
CA THR A 5 -1.67 -5.59 15.61
C THR A 5 -0.61 -4.97 14.71
N LEU A 6 -0.82 -5.07 13.40
CA LEU A 6 0.04 -4.46 12.38
C LEU A 6 -0.60 -3.16 11.87
N ILE A 7 0.18 -2.09 11.83
CA ILE A 7 -0.26 -0.76 11.38
C ILE A 7 0.67 -0.26 10.29
N ILE A 8 0.10 0.38 9.27
CA ILE A 8 0.88 1.08 8.25
C ILE A 8 1.05 2.52 8.71
N ASP A 9 2.31 2.93 8.88
CA ASP A 9 2.69 4.26 9.37
C ASP A 9 3.40 5.07 8.28
N GLY A 10 3.12 6.38 8.27
CA GLY A 10 3.71 7.36 7.34
C GLY A 10 3.61 7.00 5.85
N PRO A 11 2.42 6.67 5.31
CA PRO A 11 2.32 6.33 3.90
C PRO A 11 2.55 7.58 3.03
N HIS A 12 3.61 7.55 2.23
CA HIS A 12 3.93 8.57 1.25
C HIS A 12 3.68 8.01 -0.16
N THR A 13 2.98 8.77 -0.99
CA THR A 13 2.73 8.38 -2.38
C THR A 13 3.24 9.48 -3.32
N GLN A 14 4.05 9.08 -4.29
CA GLN A 14 4.52 9.93 -5.38
C GLN A 14 4.01 9.37 -6.70
N VAL A 15 3.63 10.22 -7.65
CA VAL A 15 3.22 9.80 -8.99
C VAL A 15 4.21 10.34 -10.01
N GLU A 16 4.70 9.46 -10.87
CA GLU A 16 5.56 9.78 -11.99
C GLU A 16 4.82 9.40 -13.28
N ALA A 17 4.77 10.32 -14.24
CA ALA A 17 4.17 10.08 -15.54
C ALA A 17 5.26 10.14 -16.61
N GLU A 18 5.40 9.08 -17.39
CA GLU A 18 6.37 8.98 -18.49
C GLU A 18 5.70 8.32 -19.71
N GLN A 19 5.71 9.02 -20.86
CA GLN A 19 5.29 8.49 -22.17
C GLN A 19 4.00 7.65 -22.16
N GLY A 20 2.92 8.16 -21.57
CA GLY A 20 1.63 7.48 -21.52
C GLY A 20 1.47 6.46 -20.39
N SER A 21 2.49 6.28 -19.55
CA SER A 21 2.46 5.43 -18.36
C SER A 21 2.56 6.25 -17.08
N CYS A 22 1.74 5.92 -16.10
CA CYS A 22 1.65 6.58 -14.80
C CYS A 22 2.03 5.56 -13.72
N THR A 23 3.09 5.83 -12.98
CA THR A 23 3.56 4.99 -11.87
C THR A 23 3.34 5.70 -10.55
N ALA A 24 2.53 5.10 -9.68
CA ALA A 24 2.41 5.54 -8.29
C ALA A 24 3.40 4.73 -7.42
N VAL A 25 4.36 5.44 -6.83
CA VAL A 25 5.33 4.90 -5.88
C VAL A 25 4.80 5.11 -4.47
N PHE A 26 4.45 4.01 -3.81
CA PHE A 26 3.97 3.99 -2.45
C PHE A 26 5.08 3.55 -1.50
N THR A 27 5.43 4.37 -0.50
CA THR A 27 6.41 4.03 0.53
C THR A 27 5.78 4.19 1.91
N ALA A 28 5.88 3.15 2.75
CA ALA A 28 5.38 3.21 4.12
C ALA A 28 6.16 2.25 5.04
N SER A 29 5.90 2.35 6.34
CA SER A 29 6.39 1.38 7.34
C SER A 29 5.28 0.49 7.83
N LEU A 30 5.50 -0.82 7.88
CA LEU A 30 4.64 -1.75 8.59
C LEU A 30 5.18 -1.92 10.02
N VAL A 31 4.39 -1.48 11.00
CA VAL A 31 4.75 -1.45 12.42
C VAL A 31 3.94 -2.50 13.18
N ASN A 32 4.61 -3.38 13.90
CA ASN A 32 3.97 -4.27 14.86
C ASN A 32 3.84 -3.57 16.21
N LYS A 33 2.63 -3.26 16.66
CA LYS A 33 2.41 -2.57 17.94
C LYS A 33 2.40 -3.49 19.15
N ASP A 34 2.29 -4.79 18.91
CA ASP A 34 2.18 -5.76 19.98
C ASP A 34 3.52 -6.41 20.31
N ASN A 35 3.57 -7.01 21.49
CA ASN A 35 4.69 -7.85 21.91
C ASN A 35 4.56 -9.29 21.38
N LEU A 36 3.93 -9.46 20.21
CA LEU A 36 3.64 -10.75 19.58
C LEU A 36 4.38 -10.84 18.25
N LYS A 37 4.81 -12.04 17.87
CA LYS A 37 5.44 -12.26 16.56
C LYS A 37 4.38 -12.29 15.46
N ALA A 38 4.60 -11.56 14.36
CA ALA A 38 3.76 -11.66 13.17
C ALA A 38 4.46 -12.54 12.13
N GLU A 39 3.87 -13.71 11.86
CA GLU A 39 4.34 -14.61 10.82
C GLU A 39 3.63 -14.29 9.50
N ASN A 40 4.38 -14.21 8.40
CA ASN A 40 3.86 -13.94 7.07
C ASN A 40 3.19 -12.55 6.92
N ALA A 41 3.81 -11.52 7.50
CA ALA A 41 3.40 -10.15 7.29
C ALA A 41 3.40 -9.82 5.78
N LYS A 42 2.24 -9.36 5.30
CA LYS A 42 2.00 -9.01 3.90
C LYS A 42 1.28 -7.68 3.84
N VAL A 43 1.58 -6.91 2.81
CA VAL A 43 0.86 -5.70 2.45
C VAL A 43 0.32 -5.88 1.05
N TYR A 44 -0.96 -5.57 0.87
CA TYR A 44 -1.63 -5.56 -0.41
C TYR A 44 -1.96 -4.12 -0.73
N CYS A 45 -1.51 -3.60 -1.88
CA CYS A 45 -1.89 -2.27 -2.32
C CYS A 45 -2.52 -2.36 -3.71
N ARG A 46 -3.69 -1.74 -3.88
CA ARG A 46 -4.42 -1.70 -5.15
C ARG A 46 -4.61 -0.27 -5.63
N LEU A 47 -4.66 -0.14 -6.94
CA LEU A 47 -4.90 1.07 -7.71
C LEU A 47 -6.33 1.01 -8.25
N THR A 48 -7.12 2.06 -8.06
CA THR A 48 -8.48 2.13 -8.57
C THR A 48 -8.67 3.35 -9.46
N ASP A 49 -9.55 3.26 -10.46
CA ASP A 49 -9.96 4.38 -11.29
C ASP A 49 -10.98 5.28 -10.56
N ALA A 50 -11.36 6.41 -11.17
CA ALA A 50 -12.38 7.33 -10.62
C ALA A 50 -13.75 6.70 -10.37
N LYS A 51 -14.03 5.51 -10.92
CA LYS A 51 -15.28 4.76 -10.73
C LYS A 51 -15.13 3.68 -9.65
N GLY A 52 -13.98 3.59 -8.99
CA GLY A 52 -13.66 2.60 -7.97
C GLY A 52 -13.31 1.21 -8.53
N LYS A 53 -13.09 1.08 -9.84
CA LYS A 53 -12.68 -0.19 -10.46
C LYS A 53 -11.19 -0.40 -10.24
N VAL A 54 -10.80 -1.59 -9.80
CA VAL A 54 -9.38 -1.96 -9.65
C VAL A 54 -8.72 -2.06 -11.02
N VAL A 55 -7.65 -1.30 -11.21
CA VAL A 55 -6.85 -1.27 -12.45
C VAL A 55 -5.49 -1.95 -12.27
N VAL A 56 -4.92 -1.90 -11.07
CA VAL A 56 -3.66 -2.59 -10.71
C VAL A 56 -3.78 -3.09 -9.27
N GLU A 57 -3.23 -4.27 -8.99
CA GLU A 57 -3.13 -4.79 -7.63
C GLU A 57 -1.76 -5.42 -7.43
N GLU A 58 -1.07 -5.03 -6.36
CA GLU A 58 0.27 -5.51 -6.02
C GLU A 58 0.32 -5.99 -4.56
N LYS A 59 1.20 -6.96 -4.31
CA LYS A 59 1.40 -7.52 -2.98
C LYS A 59 2.88 -7.58 -2.61
N LYS A 60 3.22 -7.14 -1.41
CA LYS A 60 4.57 -7.27 -0.84
C LYS A 60 4.55 -8.20 0.37
N ALA A 61 5.32 -9.28 0.29
CA ALA A 61 5.63 -10.09 1.47
C ALA A 61 6.81 -9.46 2.24
N LEU A 62 6.62 -9.23 3.53
CA LEU A 62 7.64 -8.68 4.45
C LEU A 62 8.23 -9.74 5.38
N GLY A 63 7.72 -10.97 5.29
CA GLY A 63 8.22 -12.12 6.02
C GLY A 63 7.77 -12.10 7.47
N VAL A 64 8.72 -12.27 8.39
CA VAL A 64 8.47 -12.25 9.83
C VAL A 64 8.78 -10.87 10.38
N LEU A 65 7.86 -10.33 11.18
CA LEU A 65 8.09 -9.14 12.01
C LEU A 65 8.17 -9.56 13.47
N GLY A 66 9.24 -9.11 14.13
CA GLY A 66 9.44 -9.32 15.55
C GLY A 66 8.45 -8.52 16.41
N PRO A 67 8.43 -8.78 17.72
CA PRO A 67 7.70 -7.94 18.69
C PRO A 67 8.20 -6.49 18.61
N ARG A 68 7.28 -5.51 18.51
CA ARG A 68 7.62 -4.08 18.39
C ARG A 68 8.52 -3.71 17.20
N ASP A 69 8.60 -4.57 16.20
CA ASP A 69 9.42 -4.36 15.01
C ASP A 69 8.73 -3.43 14.00
N SER A 70 9.53 -2.80 13.15
CA SER A 70 9.05 -1.96 12.05
C SER A 70 9.84 -2.24 10.78
N ARG A 71 9.17 -2.36 9.64
CA ARG A 71 9.82 -2.56 8.35
C ARG A 71 9.26 -1.63 7.29
N GLN A 72 10.16 -0.87 6.67
CA GLN A 72 9.83 -0.03 5.52
C GLN A 72 9.64 -0.89 4.26
N PHE A 73 8.72 -0.49 3.40
CA PHE A 73 8.49 -1.10 2.11
C PHE A 73 8.08 -0.07 1.06
N THR A 74 8.39 -0.41 -0.19
CA THR A 74 8.00 0.37 -1.37
C THR A 74 7.29 -0.53 -2.37
N LEU A 75 6.22 -0.01 -2.98
CA LEU A 75 5.43 -0.64 -4.03
C LEU A 75 5.23 0.33 -5.18
N ASN A 76 5.43 -0.16 -6.41
CA ASN A 76 5.25 0.62 -7.63
C ASN A 76 4.00 0.10 -8.33
N LEU A 77 3.01 0.96 -8.53
CA LEU A 77 1.74 0.64 -9.20
C LEU A 77 1.71 1.39 -10.54
N THR A 78 1.93 0.69 -11.64
CA THR A 78 2.04 1.29 -12.98
C THR A 78 0.78 1.02 -13.81
N THR A 79 0.20 2.07 -14.40
CA THR A 79 -1.00 1.98 -15.25
C THR A 79 -0.90 2.96 -16.44
N ASP A 80 -1.81 2.85 -17.40
CA ASP A 80 -1.89 3.79 -18.53
C ASP A 80 -2.45 5.15 -18.05
N CYS A 81 -1.74 6.24 -18.35
CA CYS A 81 -2.12 7.58 -17.94
C CYS A 81 -3.43 8.09 -18.57
N GLN A 82 -3.99 7.43 -19.59
CA GLN A 82 -5.23 7.88 -20.24
C GLN A 82 -6.45 7.95 -19.31
N GLN A 83 -6.35 7.40 -18.09
CA GLN A 83 -7.44 7.43 -17.10
C GLN A 83 -7.30 8.63 -16.16
N ARG A 84 -8.08 9.70 -16.42
CA ARG A 84 -8.32 10.75 -15.43
C ARG A 84 -9.03 10.15 -14.22
N GLY A 85 -8.41 10.21 -13.03
CA GLY A 85 -9.10 9.79 -11.83
C GLY A 85 -8.41 10.02 -10.50
N GLN A 86 -9.18 9.75 -9.45
CA GLN A 86 -8.69 9.62 -8.08
C GLN A 86 -8.16 8.22 -7.89
N LEU A 87 -6.91 8.15 -7.49
CA LEU A 87 -6.19 6.95 -7.20
C LEU A 87 -6.37 6.63 -5.72
N GLU A 88 -7.21 5.67 -5.37
CA GLU A 88 -7.24 5.23 -3.98
C GLU A 88 -6.23 4.09 -3.80
N VAL A 89 -5.12 4.36 -3.11
CA VAL A 89 -4.19 3.31 -2.67
C VAL A 89 -4.71 2.73 -1.36
N TYR A 90 -5.04 1.45 -1.39
CA TYR A 90 -5.52 0.72 -0.21
C TYR A 90 -4.47 -0.21 0.29
N CYS A 91 -3.90 0.01 1.47
CA CYS A 91 -2.99 -0.98 2.02
C CYS A 91 -3.66 -1.79 3.13
N ARG A 92 -3.89 -3.08 2.84
CA ARG A 92 -4.44 -4.06 3.80
C ARG A 92 -3.30 -4.86 4.40
N SER A 93 -3.17 -4.84 5.73
CA SER A 93 -2.37 -5.83 6.45
C SER A 93 -3.22 -7.05 6.79
N THR A 94 -2.62 -8.12 7.30
CA THR A 94 -3.36 -9.27 7.86
C THR A 94 -4.23 -8.89 9.07
N CYS A 95 -4.29 -7.61 9.46
CA CYS A 95 -4.99 -7.08 10.62
C CYS A 95 -5.78 -5.81 10.23
N GLU A 96 -6.91 -5.61 10.92
CA GLU A 96 -8.12 -4.81 10.65
C GLU A 96 -8.03 -3.38 10.05
N ASN A 97 -6.85 -2.83 9.77
CA ASN A 97 -6.72 -1.44 9.30
C ASN A 97 -6.37 -1.36 7.82
N CYS A 98 -7.36 -0.94 7.03
CA CYS A 98 -7.17 -0.48 5.65
C CYS A 98 -7.14 1.05 5.64
N PHE A 99 -6.09 1.64 5.08
CA PHE A 99 -6.04 3.09 4.83
C PHE A 99 -6.30 3.33 3.35
N LYS A 100 -7.10 4.36 3.04
CA LYS A 100 -7.25 4.87 1.68
C LYS A 100 -6.45 6.16 1.56
N ILE A 101 -5.62 6.26 0.53
CA ILE A 101 -4.95 7.52 0.20
C ILE A 101 -5.43 7.92 -1.19
N PRO A 102 -6.18 9.04 -1.31
CA PRO A 102 -6.50 9.58 -2.62
C PRO A 102 -5.25 10.20 -3.22
N VAL A 103 -4.92 9.85 -4.45
CA VAL A 103 -3.88 10.51 -5.24
C VAL A 103 -4.54 11.05 -6.49
N GLU A 104 -4.35 12.33 -6.77
CA GLU A 104 -4.84 12.92 -8.01
C GLU A 104 -3.75 12.78 -9.07
N ILE A 105 -4.06 12.05 -10.13
CA ILE A 105 -3.22 12.01 -11.33
C ILE A 105 -3.73 13.13 -12.24
N ALA A 106 -3.11 14.31 -12.13
CA ALA A 106 -3.30 15.40 -13.08
C ALA A 106 -2.32 15.21 -14.23
N LEU A 107 -2.86 14.94 -15.42
CA LEU A 107 -2.14 15.03 -16.70
C LEU A 107 -1.98 16.48 -17.13
#